data_AF-A0A955PP68-F1
#
_entry.id   AF-A0A955PP68-F1
#
_cell.length_a   1.000
_cell.length_b   1.000
_cell.length_c   1.000
_cell.angle_alpha   90.00
_cell.angle_beta   90.00
_cell.angle_gamma   90.00
#
_symmetry.space_group_name_H-M   'P 1'
#
loop_
_entity.id
_entity.type
_entity.pdbx_description
1 polymer ?
#
loop_
_entity_poly.entity_id
_entity_poly.type
_entity_poly.pdbx_seq_one_letter_code
_entity_poly.pdbx_strand_id
1 'polypeptide(L)'
;MRSISIWFIVLVLFLSSIAATAAVEEFDSAPQGWDAVRNTEGNQDFGFRNTNECGLGAGEVGGSIFRDTVGPAYYALPIDPITSLDEPFSFSVYYRKISGGGTLNLGFFNGPNSGAVNDPSSEYPPSAFCFHLDDGAAMYLFLDGENRRNRPSTGVNVGDGSVHQLGFDYNPDEGSFGQVTIYVDGIPASSIDIDSDLRNDTINLTHLGFFALVHSSGSGPVVWCADNLAFPAELVAPPTPTPSSTPRPSTLQVVQRCEDFDQDPGWIGVNNRRITPPCPLTVQNYGYRTSNHAGESAGEVGGRIERSSIKNYYGKVIEPKTLDDPLSASGTLAVTSSSGGSTMIFGWFNADTAKEWRTANSLVFRLDAETGYFQVFFEYATGTWKAGGSAGLPIGTTDFRGTGTYFPSNGEKHDWELRYDPEGAGGDGEIEFTFDGSTFTVALAPGYREEGATFNRFGMLPRLSSGDPIFVYFDDI
;
A
#
# COMPACT_ATOMS: atom_id res chain seq x y z
N MET A 1 59.53 -11.83 -15.06
CA MET A 1 58.54 -12.09 -16.14
C MET A 1 58.00 -13.50 -15.98
N ARG A 2 56.79 -13.63 -15.43
CA ARG A 2 55.72 -14.53 -15.89
C ARG A 2 54.49 -14.26 -15.01
N SER A 3 53.46 -13.76 -15.68
CA SER A 3 52.15 -13.40 -15.15
C SER A 3 51.44 -14.64 -14.61
N ILE A 4 50.89 -14.57 -13.40
CA ILE A 4 49.91 -15.55 -12.90
C ILE A 4 48.54 -14.89 -13.05
N SER A 5 47.76 -15.38 -14.01
CA SER A 5 46.36 -15.02 -14.19
C SER A 5 45.52 -15.87 -13.24
N ILE A 6 44.82 -15.23 -12.30
CA ILE A 6 43.83 -15.87 -11.43
C ILE A 6 42.49 -15.81 -12.18
N TRP A 7 41.98 -16.98 -12.57
CA TRP A 7 40.62 -17.14 -13.06
C TRP A 7 39.70 -17.36 -11.86
N PHE A 8 38.69 -16.50 -11.69
CA PHE A 8 37.58 -16.76 -10.78
C PHE A 8 36.75 -17.92 -11.34
N ILE A 9 36.77 -19.06 -10.64
CA ILE A 9 35.83 -20.16 -10.85
C ILE A 9 34.59 -19.81 -10.04
N VAL A 10 33.48 -19.52 -10.72
CA VAL A 10 32.15 -19.51 -10.10
C VAL A 10 31.78 -20.96 -9.80
N LEU A 11 31.68 -21.28 -8.51
CA LEU A 11 31.28 -22.58 -8.01
C LEU A 11 29.76 -22.69 -8.14
N VAL A 12 29.28 -23.27 -9.25
CA VAL A 12 27.89 -23.76 -9.35
C VAL A 12 27.85 -25.11 -8.62
N LEU A 13 27.35 -25.13 -7.39
CA LEU A 13 27.07 -26.35 -6.65
C LEU A 13 25.83 -27.01 -7.26
N PHE A 14 26.05 -28.07 -8.03
CA PHE A 14 25.02 -29.05 -8.36
C PHE A 14 24.80 -29.95 -7.14
N LEU A 15 23.65 -29.80 -6.49
CA LEU A 15 23.05 -30.86 -5.68
C LEU A 15 22.18 -31.72 -6.60
N SER A 16 22.51 -33.01 -6.66
CA SER A 16 21.76 -34.02 -7.39
C SER A 16 20.56 -34.48 -6.55
N SER A 17 19.39 -33.93 -6.82
CA SER A 17 18.13 -34.67 -6.81
C SER A 17 17.62 -34.68 -8.25
N ILE A 18 16.71 -35.59 -8.59
CA ILE A 18 16.13 -35.70 -9.94
C ILE A 18 15.69 -34.31 -10.38
N ALA A 19 16.31 -33.75 -11.42
CA ALA A 19 15.88 -32.46 -11.96
C ALA A 19 14.49 -32.69 -12.57
N ALA A 20 13.44 -32.47 -11.78
CA ALA A 20 12.09 -32.33 -12.30
C ALA A 20 12.19 -31.30 -13.43
N THR A 21 11.83 -31.69 -14.65
CA THR A 21 11.72 -30.72 -15.73
C THR A 21 10.75 -29.64 -15.28
N ALA A 22 11.21 -28.40 -15.19
CA ALA A 22 10.33 -27.29 -14.86
C ALA A 22 9.35 -27.08 -16.03
N ALA A 23 8.05 -27.12 -15.73
CA ALA A 23 7.04 -26.54 -16.60
C ALA A 23 7.02 -25.03 -16.36
N VAL A 24 6.70 -24.27 -17.41
CA VAL A 24 6.55 -22.82 -17.34
C VAL A 24 5.22 -22.46 -17.97
N GLU A 25 4.40 -21.75 -17.21
CA GLU A 25 3.26 -21.01 -17.76
C GLU A 25 3.73 -19.59 -18.09
N GLU A 26 3.89 -19.34 -19.39
CA GLU A 26 4.37 -18.05 -19.95
C GLU A 26 3.23 -17.03 -20.08
N PHE A 27 1.98 -17.42 -19.83
CA PHE A 27 0.80 -16.58 -19.97
C PHE A 27 0.69 -15.84 -21.31
N ASP A 28 1.26 -16.34 -22.41
CA ASP A 28 1.08 -15.78 -23.76
C ASP A 28 -0.39 -15.77 -24.25
N SER A 29 -1.24 -16.53 -23.56
CA SER A 29 -2.69 -16.56 -23.76
C SER A 29 -3.39 -16.94 -22.45
N ALA A 30 -4.72 -16.79 -22.41
CA ALA A 30 -5.51 -17.24 -21.27
C ALA A 30 -5.24 -18.73 -21.01
N PRO A 31 -4.63 -19.07 -19.86
CA PRO A 31 -4.15 -20.42 -19.63
C PRO A 31 -5.34 -21.37 -19.49
N GLN A 32 -5.20 -22.54 -20.12
CA GLN A 32 -6.24 -23.56 -20.11
C GLN A 32 -6.14 -24.40 -18.84
N GLY A 33 -7.28 -24.77 -18.26
CA GLY A 33 -7.32 -25.65 -17.08
C GLY A 33 -6.97 -24.98 -15.75
N TRP A 34 -6.86 -23.64 -15.72
CA TRP A 34 -6.76 -22.87 -14.49
C TRP A 34 -8.15 -22.65 -13.87
N ASP A 35 -8.22 -22.76 -12.56
CA ASP A 35 -9.42 -22.46 -11.80
C ASP A 35 -9.48 -20.97 -11.49
N ALA A 36 -10.62 -20.37 -11.85
CA ALA A 36 -10.95 -18.97 -11.63
C ALA A 36 -12.15 -18.90 -10.68
N VAL A 37 -11.89 -18.71 -9.40
CA VAL A 37 -12.91 -18.70 -8.35
C VAL A 37 -13.01 -17.30 -7.79
N ARG A 38 -14.18 -16.66 -7.96
CA ARG A 38 -14.52 -15.33 -7.41
C ARG A 38 -13.52 -14.21 -7.72
N ASN A 39 -12.65 -14.44 -8.70
CA ASN A 39 -11.58 -13.52 -9.09
C ASN A 39 -12.10 -12.25 -9.78
N THR A 40 -13.39 -12.23 -10.15
CA THR A 40 -14.13 -11.08 -10.69
C THR A 40 -15.41 -10.79 -9.90
N GLU A 41 -15.52 -11.27 -8.66
CA GLU A 41 -16.65 -11.00 -7.76
C GLU A 41 -16.29 -9.91 -6.75
N GLY A 42 -17.32 -9.17 -6.29
CA GLY A 42 -17.13 -8.06 -5.35
C GLY A 42 -16.32 -6.93 -5.97
N ASN A 43 -15.32 -6.43 -5.24
CA ASN A 43 -14.43 -5.37 -5.72
C ASN A 43 -13.22 -5.90 -6.50
N GLN A 44 -13.01 -7.22 -6.55
CA GLN A 44 -11.81 -7.82 -7.13
C GLN A 44 -11.95 -8.04 -8.63
N ASP A 45 -10.83 -7.91 -9.35
CA ASP A 45 -10.74 -8.20 -10.78
C ASP A 45 -9.30 -8.57 -11.12
N PHE A 46 -8.99 -9.87 -11.05
CA PHE A 46 -7.67 -10.41 -11.33
C PHE A 46 -7.75 -11.74 -12.10
N GLY A 47 -6.69 -12.08 -12.82
CA GLY A 47 -6.62 -13.28 -13.66
C GLY A 47 -5.77 -13.00 -14.89
N PHE A 48 -5.94 -13.78 -15.95
CA PHE A 48 -5.22 -13.51 -17.21
C PHE A 48 -5.52 -12.10 -17.76
N ARG A 49 -4.47 -11.40 -18.16
CA ARG A 49 -4.49 -10.10 -18.82
C ARG A 49 -3.59 -10.13 -20.04
N ASN A 50 -4.08 -9.61 -21.15
CA ASN A 50 -3.26 -9.42 -22.34
C ASN A 50 -2.49 -8.09 -22.27
N THR A 51 -1.68 -7.93 -21.22
CA THR A 51 -0.84 -6.76 -20.91
C THR A 51 0.63 -7.19 -20.86
N ASN A 52 1.56 -6.26 -20.60
CA ASN A 52 3.00 -6.53 -20.54
C ASN A 52 3.63 -5.68 -19.43
N GLU A 53 3.03 -5.68 -18.24
CA GLU A 53 3.49 -4.89 -17.09
C GLU A 53 4.60 -5.62 -16.30
N CYS A 54 4.67 -6.96 -16.39
CA CYS A 54 5.64 -7.83 -15.72
C CYS A 54 6.66 -8.51 -16.65
N GLY A 55 6.46 -8.44 -17.97
CA GLY A 55 7.52 -8.59 -18.97
C GLY A 55 7.71 -9.97 -19.62
N LEU A 56 7.70 -9.99 -20.96
CA LEU A 56 8.58 -10.65 -21.97
C LEU A 56 7.86 -10.79 -23.33
N GLY A 57 6.52 -10.69 -23.30
CA GLY A 57 5.56 -10.79 -24.40
C GLY A 57 4.25 -10.08 -24.04
N ALA A 58 3.20 -10.26 -24.85
CA ALA A 58 1.86 -9.80 -24.50
C ALA A 58 1.13 -10.97 -23.83
N GLY A 59 0.62 -10.77 -22.62
CA GLY A 59 0.07 -11.83 -21.78
C GLY A 59 0.77 -11.90 -20.43
N GLU A 60 -0.02 -11.90 -19.35
CA GLU A 60 0.43 -12.03 -17.96
C GLU A 60 -0.78 -12.42 -17.09
N VAL A 61 -0.55 -12.72 -15.81
CA VAL A 61 -1.63 -12.78 -14.81
C VAL A 61 -1.54 -11.55 -13.91
N GLY A 62 -2.67 -10.90 -13.62
CA GLY A 62 -2.64 -9.68 -12.82
C GLY A 62 -3.99 -8.98 -12.72
N GLY A 63 -3.99 -7.82 -12.07
CA GLY A 63 -5.17 -7.02 -11.81
C GLY A 63 -5.25 -6.53 -10.37
N SER A 64 -6.46 -6.27 -9.89
CA SER A 64 -6.71 -5.77 -8.54
C SER A 64 -7.28 -6.86 -7.64
N ILE A 65 -6.57 -7.15 -6.55
CA ILE A 65 -7.06 -7.98 -5.45
C ILE A 65 -7.44 -7.09 -4.27
N PHE A 66 -8.54 -7.43 -3.60
CA PHE A 66 -9.01 -6.79 -2.37
C PHE A 66 -9.08 -7.82 -1.26
N ARG A 67 -8.94 -7.38 0.00
CA ARG A 67 -9.46 -8.14 1.12
C ARG A 67 -10.98 -7.99 1.12
N ASP A 68 -11.71 -9.09 1.01
CA ASP A 68 -13.18 -9.07 0.95
C ASP A 68 -13.79 -10.18 1.81
N THR A 69 -15.06 -10.01 2.18
CA THR A 69 -15.86 -10.94 3.00
C THR A 69 -16.66 -11.94 2.15
N VAL A 70 -16.62 -11.80 0.82
CA VAL A 70 -17.39 -12.63 -0.12
C VAL A 70 -16.90 -14.10 -0.13
N GLY A 71 -15.76 -14.39 0.51
CA GLY A 71 -15.16 -15.72 0.68
C GLY A 71 -13.95 -15.92 -0.24
N PRO A 72 -13.36 -17.13 -0.30
CA PRO A 72 -12.07 -17.33 -0.99
C PRO A 72 -12.18 -16.98 -2.47
N ALA A 73 -11.20 -16.20 -2.95
CA ALA A 73 -11.04 -15.86 -4.35
C ALA A 73 -9.62 -16.22 -4.80
N TYR A 74 -9.50 -16.92 -5.93
CA TYR A 74 -8.20 -17.31 -6.47
C TYR A 74 -8.23 -17.48 -7.99
N TYR A 75 -7.03 -17.37 -8.56
CA TYR A 75 -6.73 -17.73 -9.94
C TYR A 75 -5.49 -18.61 -9.92
N ALA A 76 -5.67 -19.90 -10.11
CA ALA A 76 -4.63 -20.88 -9.81
C ALA A 76 -4.68 -22.11 -10.71
N LEU A 77 -3.53 -22.74 -10.85
CA LEU A 77 -3.36 -24.02 -11.52
C LEU A 77 -3.70 -25.14 -10.54
N PRO A 78 -4.68 -26.02 -10.84
CA PRO A 78 -4.86 -27.28 -10.13
C PRO A 78 -3.61 -28.16 -10.33
N ILE A 79 -3.11 -28.72 -9.24
CA ILE A 79 -1.95 -29.61 -9.22
C ILE A 79 -2.32 -30.99 -8.69
N ASP A 80 -1.52 -31.99 -9.05
CA ASP A 80 -1.50 -33.27 -8.37
C ASP A 80 -1.22 -33.01 -6.87
N PRO A 81 -2.09 -33.48 -5.96
CA PRO A 81 -2.03 -33.03 -4.58
C PRO A 81 -0.70 -33.36 -3.90
N ILE A 82 -0.10 -32.38 -3.24
CA ILE A 82 1.04 -32.59 -2.34
C ILE A 82 0.48 -33.10 -1.01
N THR A 83 0.55 -34.41 -0.80
CA THR A 83 -0.02 -35.09 0.38
C THR A 83 1.01 -35.37 1.47
N SER A 84 2.31 -35.23 1.20
CA SER A 84 3.37 -35.26 2.20
C SER A 84 4.50 -34.29 1.82
N LEU A 85 5.30 -33.91 2.81
CA LEU A 85 6.45 -33.01 2.65
C LEU A 85 7.76 -33.82 2.71
N ASP A 86 7.79 -34.97 2.05
CA ASP A 86 8.96 -35.85 2.03
C ASP A 86 9.87 -35.60 0.82
N GLU A 87 9.35 -34.93 -0.20
CA GLU A 87 10.07 -34.58 -1.42
C GLU A 87 10.20 -33.06 -1.54
N PRO A 88 11.29 -32.56 -2.13
CA PRO A 88 11.47 -31.13 -2.38
C PRO A 88 10.51 -30.64 -3.47
N PHE A 89 10.09 -29.39 -3.37
CA PHE A 89 9.32 -28.73 -4.42
C PHE A 89 9.62 -27.22 -4.43
N SER A 90 9.45 -26.61 -5.59
CA SER A 90 9.75 -25.20 -5.79
C SER A 90 8.79 -24.52 -6.75
N PHE A 91 8.82 -23.19 -6.77
CA PHE A 91 8.30 -22.43 -7.89
C PHE A 91 9.06 -21.11 -8.03
N SER A 92 8.99 -20.49 -9.21
CA SER A 92 9.42 -19.12 -9.38
C SER A 92 8.48 -18.35 -10.30
N VAL A 93 8.44 -17.04 -10.15
CA VAL A 93 7.61 -16.17 -10.99
C VAL A 93 8.25 -14.79 -11.08
N TYR A 94 8.07 -14.10 -12.20
CA TYR A 94 8.30 -12.65 -12.23
C TYR A 94 7.08 -11.96 -11.63
N TYR A 95 7.32 -10.98 -10.78
CA TYR A 95 6.28 -10.27 -10.06
C TYR A 95 6.59 -8.78 -10.04
N ARG A 96 5.54 -7.96 -10.10
CA ARG A 96 5.63 -6.52 -9.89
C ARG A 96 4.41 -6.03 -9.15
N LYS A 97 4.65 -5.27 -8.08
CA LYS A 97 3.63 -4.43 -7.48
C LYS A 97 3.46 -3.18 -8.33
N ILE A 98 2.28 -2.97 -8.91
CA ILE A 98 1.99 -1.79 -9.73
C ILE A 98 1.56 -0.64 -8.82
N SER A 99 0.62 -0.87 -7.90
CA SER A 99 0.16 0.16 -6.97
C SER A 99 -0.65 -0.43 -5.80
N GLY A 100 -1.04 0.43 -4.85
CA GLY A 100 -1.97 0.06 -3.79
C GLY A 100 -1.29 -0.48 -2.52
N GLY A 101 -2.10 -0.78 -1.51
CA GLY A 101 -1.63 -1.14 -0.17
C GLY A 101 -2.53 -2.20 0.44
N GLY A 102 -2.93 -3.19 -0.36
CA GLY A 102 -3.60 -4.40 0.10
C GLY A 102 -2.68 -5.61 0.07
N THR A 103 -3.24 -6.78 0.34
CA THR A 103 -2.49 -8.05 0.40
C THR A 103 -2.62 -8.88 -0.86
N LEU A 104 -1.53 -9.55 -1.22
CA LEU A 104 -1.49 -10.59 -2.24
C LEU A 104 -0.87 -11.84 -1.63
N ASN A 105 -1.47 -13.00 -1.88
CA ASN A 105 -0.81 -14.27 -1.60
C ASN A 105 -0.51 -15.01 -2.89
N LEU A 106 0.65 -15.64 -2.93
CA LEU A 106 1.12 -16.46 -4.03
C LEU A 106 1.80 -17.70 -3.48
N GLY A 107 1.36 -18.88 -3.89
CA GLY A 107 2.06 -20.12 -3.60
C GLY A 107 1.16 -21.35 -3.67
N PHE A 108 1.53 -22.38 -2.92
CA PHE A 108 0.78 -23.63 -2.84
C PHE A 108 -0.27 -23.57 -1.75
N PHE A 109 -1.50 -24.00 -2.06
CA PHE A 109 -2.61 -23.97 -1.11
C PHE A 109 -3.65 -25.05 -1.36
N ASN A 110 -4.53 -25.26 -0.39
CA ASN A 110 -5.67 -26.16 -0.52
C ASN A 110 -6.90 -25.40 -1.09
N GLY A 111 -7.24 -25.62 -2.37
CA GLY A 111 -8.22 -24.83 -3.15
C GLY A 111 -9.57 -24.56 -2.48
N PRO A 112 -10.44 -25.56 -2.25
CA PRO A 112 -11.79 -25.35 -1.69
C PRO A 112 -11.79 -24.90 -0.22
N ASN A 113 -10.70 -25.13 0.51
CA ASN A 113 -10.57 -24.76 1.92
C ASN A 113 -9.71 -23.51 2.15
N SER A 114 -9.13 -22.90 1.12
CA SER A 114 -8.29 -21.69 1.20
C SER A 114 -8.98 -20.47 1.82
N GLY A 115 -10.28 -20.54 2.07
CA GLY A 115 -11.04 -19.62 2.91
C GLY A 115 -12.17 -20.29 3.71
N ALA A 116 -12.09 -21.59 3.98
CA ALA A 116 -13.08 -22.30 4.80
C ALA A 116 -12.85 -22.01 6.28
N VAL A 117 -13.48 -20.92 6.71
CA VAL A 117 -13.78 -20.53 8.08
C VAL A 117 -14.29 -21.73 8.89
N ASN A 118 -13.51 -22.18 9.88
CA ASN A 118 -14.08 -22.55 11.18
C ASN A 118 -13.78 -21.51 12.26
N ASP A 119 -13.06 -20.43 11.92
CA ASP A 119 -12.80 -19.32 12.82
C ASP A 119 -12.96 -17.99 12.07
N PRO A 120 -14.00 -17.18 12.35
CA PRO A 120 -14.18 -15.85 11.78
C PRO A 120 -13.09 -14.83 12.20
N SER A 121 -12.11 -15.24 13.02
CA SER A 121 -10.89 -14.52 13.32
C SER A 121 -9.64 -15.04 12.60
N SER A 122 -9.76 -16.11 11.78
CA SER A 122 -8.62 -16.62 11.00
C SER A 122 -8.43 -15.77 9.74
N GLU A 123 -7.37 -14.97 9.74
CA GLU A 123 -6.98 -14.08 8.64
C GLU A 123 -6.33 -14.82 7.45
N TYR A 124 -6.19 -16.16 7.50
CA TYR A 124 -5.32 -16.94 6.60
C TYR A 124 -5.95 -18.28 6.15
N PRO A 125 -5.53 -18.84 4.99
CA PRO A 125 -5.94 -20.18 4.55
C PRO A 125 -5.45 -21.25 5.54
N PRO A 126 -6.27 -22.29 5.83
CA PRO A 126 -5.91 -23.34 6.78
C PRO A 126 -4.76 -24.26 6.32
N SER A 127 -4.36 -24.24 5.03
CA SER A 127 -3.18 -24.98 4.57
C SER A 127 -2.54 -24.28 3.39
N ALA A 128 -1.41 -23.61 3.61
CA ALA A 128 -0.68 -22.91 2.56
C ALA A 128 0.83 -22.75 2.82
N PHE A 129 1.58 -22.81 1.73
CA PHE A 129 2.96 -22.32 1.60
C PHE A 129 2.94 -21.15 0.62
N CYS A 130 3.07 -19.92 1.12
CA CYS A 130 2.91 -18.76 0.26
C CYS A 130 3.82 -17.59 0.61
N PHE A 131 4.10 -16.79 -0.42
CA PHE A 131 4.44 -15.39 -0.25
C PHE A 131 3.21 -14.63 0.20
N HIS A 132 3.37 -13.83 1.24
CA HIS A 132 2.37 -12.88 1.72
C HIS A 132 2.92 -11.47 1.54
N LEU A 133 2.36 -10.72 0.60
CA LEU A 133 2.62 -9.29 0.49
C LEU A 133 1.72 -8.55 1.48
N ASP A 134 2.31 -7.77 2.38
CA ASP A 134 1.56 -6.89 3.27
C ASP A 134 1.44 -5.47 2.66
N ASP A 135 0.54 -4.67 3.24
CA ASP A 135 0.20 -3.31 2.83
C ASP A 135 1.44 -2.39 2.67
N GLY A 136 2.52 -2.67 3.39
CA GLY A 136 3.75 -1.88 3.48
C GLY A 136 4.83 -2.14 2.42
N ALA A 137 4.52 -2.86 1.33
CA ALA A 137 5.45 -3.23 0.23
C ALA A 137 6.48 -4.33 0.53
N ALA A 138 6.53 -4.81 1.78
CA ALA A 138 7.32 -5.98 2.14
C ALA A 138 6.56 -7.28 1.81
N MET A 139 7.29 -8.24 1.27
CA MET A 139 6.83 -9.60 1.07
C MET A 139 7.45 -10.49 2.14
N TYR A 140 6.60 -11.24 2.81
CA TYR A 140 6.92 -12.14 3.90
C TYR A 140 6.72 -13.59 3.44
N LEU A 141 7.52 -14.50 3.97
CA LEU A 141 7.20 -15.92 3.89
C LEU A 141 6.16 -16.26 4.95
N PHE A 142 5.04 -16.84 4.53
CA PHE A 142 3.97 -17.25 5.40
C PHE A 142 3.69 -18.75 5.24
N LEU A 143 3.71 -19.46 6.36
CA LEU A 143 3.48 -20.90 6.44
C LEU A 143 2.35 -21.18 7.43
N ASP A 144 1.26 -21.78 6.96
CA ASP A 144 0.09 -22.07 7.78
C ASP A 144 -0.40 -23.52 7.55
N GLY A 145 -0.70 -24.20 8.66
CA GLY A 145 -1.34 -25.52 8.71
C GLY A 145 -2.63 -25.45 9.51
N GLU A 146 -3.49 -26.47 9.44
CA GLU A 146 -4.93 -26.39 9.78
C GLU A 146 -5.27 -25.81 11.16
N ASN A 147 -4.31 -25.68 12.09
CA ASN A 147 -4.47 -24.99 13.38
C ASN A 147 -3.20 -24.27 13.91
N ARG A 148 -2.16 -24.01 13.10
CA ARG A 148 -0.87 -23.49 13.61
C ARG A 148 -0.14 -22.59 12.63
N ARG A 149 0.32 -21.45 13.16
CA ARG A 149 1.08 -20.42 12.44
C ARG A 149 2.56 -20.47 12.81
N ASN A 150 3.44 -20.64 11.82
CA ASN A 150 4.81 -20.16 11.96
C ASN A 150 4.86 -18.67 11.61
N ARG A 151 5.49 -17.88 12.47
CA ARG A 151 5.53 -16.41 12.32
C ARG A 151 6.31 -16.02 11.07
N PRO A 152 5.93 -14.91 10.41
CA PRO A 152 6.56 -14.49 9.17
C PRO A 152 8.07 -14.33 9.30
N SER A 153 8.78 -14.71 8.23
CA SER A 153 10.21 -14.43 8.07
C SER A 153 10.49 -12.92 8.05
N THR A 154 11.76 -12.53 8.06
CA THR A 154 12.14 -11.15 7.72
C THR A 154 11.55 -10.79 6.35
N GLY A 155 10.76 -9.71 6.30
CA GLY A 155 10.16 -9.24 5.06
C GLY A 155 11.20 -8.63 4.12
N VAL A 156 11.08 -8.90 2.82
CA VAL A 156 11.89 -8.28 1.77
C VAL A 156 11.04 -7.30 0.98
N ASN A 157 11.54 -6.08 0.79
CA ASN A 157 10.83 -5.08 0.02
C ASN A 157 10.88 -5.43 -1.47
N VAL A 158 9.71 -5.73 -2.04
CA VAL A 158 9.50 -6.05 -3.47
C VAL A 158 8.36 -5.21 -4.06
N GLY A 159 7.98 -4.13 -3.36
CA GLY A 159 6.92 -3.22 -3.77
C GLY A 159 7.44 -1.84 -4.17
N ASP A 160 8.68 -1.75 -4.63
CA ASP A 160 9.32 -0.55 -5.16
C ASP A 160 8.84 -0.19 -6.59
N GLY A 161 8.02 -1.05 -7.21
CA GLY A 161 7.51 -0.90 -8.57
C GLY A 161 8.38 -1.55 -9.65
N SER A 162 9.50 -2.18 -9.27
CA SER A 162 10.35 -2.97 -10.13
C SER A 162 9.78 -4.37 -10.35
N VAL A 163 10.17 -5.02 -11.46
CA VAL A 163 9.92 -6.45 -11.66
C VAL A 163 11.00 -7.21 -10.89
N HIS A 164 10.57 -8.12 -10.02
CA HIS A 164 11.43 -9.03 -9.28
C HIS A 164 11.14 -10.48 -9.67
N GLN A 165 12.18 -11.30 -9.75
CA GLN A 165 11.99 -12.75 -9.81
C GLN A 165 11.86 -13.29 -8.39
N LEU A 166 10.68 -13.77 -8.03
CA LEU A 166 10.44 -14.42 -6.75
C LEU A 166 10.65 -15.92 -6.91
N GLY A 167 11.37 -16.54 -5.98
CA GLY A 167 11.62 -17.98 -5.96
C GLY A 167 11.30 -18.57 -4.60
N PHE A 168 10.72 -19.75 -4.58
CA PHE A 168 10.37 -20.52 -3.40
C PHE A 168 10.96 -21.91 -3.54
N ASP A 169 11.74 -22.37 -2.54
CA ASP A 169 12.25 -23.73 -2.47
C ASP A 169 11.90 -24.36 -1.11
N TYR A 170 11.26 -25.52 -1.13
CA TYR A 170 11.14 -26.41 0.03
C TYR A 170 12.17 -27.53 -0.07
N ASN A 171 12.96 -27.71 1.00
CA ASN A 171 13.91 -28.80 1.14
C ASN A 171 13.59 -29.64 2.39
N PRO A 172 13.19 -30.93 2.24
CA PRO A 172 12.86 -31.79 3.37
C PRO A 172 14.09 -32.24 4.18
N ASP A 173 15.29 -32.13 3.61
CA ASP A 173 16.56 -32.56 4.22
C ASP A 173 17.24 -31.46 5.05
N GLU A 174 16.74 -30.22 4.96
CA GLU A 174 17.23 -29.08 5.74
C GLU A 174 16.36 -28.83 6.98
N GLY A 175 16.96 -28.35 8.07
CA GLY A 175 16.27 -28.23 9.35
C GLY A 175 15.93 -29.59 9.98
N SER A 176 15.14 -29.58 11.06
CA SER A 176 14.74 -30.85 11.73
C SER A 176 13.54 -31.53 11.05
N PHE A 177 12.71 -30.75 10.34
CA PHE A 177 11.48 -31.24 9.69
C PHE A 177 11.29 -30.65 8.27
N GLY A 178 12.35 -30.12 7.67
CA GLY A 178 12.31 -29.40 6.40
C GLY A 178 12.50 -27.90 6.59
N GLN A 179 13.03 -27.23 5.56
CA GLN A 179 13.21 -25.78 5.52
C GLN A 179 12.61 -25.23 4.23
N VAL A 180 12.01 -24.04 4.32
CA VAL A 180 11.59 -23.26 3.17
C VAL A 180 12.52 -22.08 3.01
N THR A 181 13.03 -21.86 1.81
CA THR A 181 13.87 -20.71 1.44
C THR A 181 13.19 -19.90 0.35
N ILE A 182 13.18 -18.58 0.51
CA ILE A 182 12.73 -17.65 -0.51
C ILE A 182 13.92 -16.96 -1.18
N TYR A 183 13.78 -16.69 -2.47
CA TYR A 183 14.74 -15.99 -3.29
C TYR A 183 14.08 -14.76 -3.89
N VAL A 184 14.84 -13.67 -3.94
CA VAL A 184 14.48 -12.46 -4.71
C VAL A 184 15.64 -12.20 -5.66
N ASP A 185 15.33 -12.16 -6.94
CA ASP A 185 16.30 -11.96 -8.03
C ASP A 185 17.47 -12.97 -7.98
N GLY A 186 17.14 -14.22 -7.64
CA GLY A 186 18.10 -15.33 -7.51
C GLY A 186 18.96 -15.29 -6.24
N ILE A 187 18.74 -14.33 -5.35
CA ILE A 187 19.46 -14.20 -4.07
C ILE A 187 18.59 -14.74 -2.93
N PRO A 188 19.09 -15.66 -2.09
CA PRO A 188 18.38 -16.09 -0.88
C PRO A 188 18.06 -14.89 0.01
N ALA A 189 16.77 -14.67 0.22
CA ALA A 189 16.22 -13.53 0.94
C ALA A 189 15.90 -13.87 2.40
N SER A 190 15.34 -15.05 2.63
CA SER A 190 14.99 -15.55 3.96
C SER A 190 14.76 -17.05 3.94
N SER A 191 14.86 -17.69 5.11
CA SER A 191 14.46 -19.09 5.28
C SER A 191 13.76 -19.32 6.62
N ILE A 192 12.86 -20.31 6.65
CA ILE A 192 12.12 -20.74 7.84
C ILE A 192 12.20 -22.27 7.95
N ASP A 193 12.64 -22.75 9.12
CA ASP A 193 12.52 -24.16 9.48
C ASP A 193 11.04 -24.50 9.79
N ILE A 194 10.55 -25.58 9.21
CA ILE A 194 9.23 -26.14 9.52
C ILE A 194 9.35 -26.92 10.85
N ASP A 195 8.33 -26.86 11.70
CA ASP A 195 8.24 -27.70 12.89
C ASP A 195 7.47 -28.99 12.62
N SER A 196 7.55 -29.95 13.55
CA SER A 196 6.90 -31.26 13.38
C SER A 196 5.38 -31.18 13.24
N ASP A 197 4.75 -30.19 13.86
CA ASP A 197 3.30 -30.05 13.83
C ASP A 197 2.86 -29.44 12.50
N LEU A 198 3.52 -28.38 12.05
CA LEU A 198 3.29 -27.75 10.75
C LEU A 198 3.56 -28.73 9.59
N ARG A 199 4.57 -29.60 9.70
CA ARG A 199 4.83 -30.64 8.69
C ARG A 199 3.65 -31.61 8.55
N ASN A 200 2.97 -31.93 9.64
CA ASN A 200 1.84 -32.85 9.65
C ASN A 200 0.52 -32.16 9.29
N ASP A 201 0.35 -30.89 9.66
CA ASP A 201 -0.86 -30.10 9.47
C ASP A 201 -0.92 -29.45 8.06
N THR A 202 0.21 -29.32 7.35
CA THR A 202 0.28 -28.73 6.01
C THR A 202 0.37 -29.80 4.93
N ILE A 203 -0.77 -30.47 4.70
CA ILE A 203 -0.92 -31.54 3.71
C ILE A 203 -2.16 -31.30 2.85
N ASN A 204 -2.20 -31.89 1.66
CA ASN A 204 -3.26 -31.72 0.65
C ASN A 204 -3.27 -30.34 -0.01
N LEU A 205 -2.10 -29.83 -0.38
CA LEU A 205 -1.99 -28.68 -1.27
C LEU A 205 -2.41 -29.12 -2.67
N THR A 206 -3.44 -28.48 -3.22
CA THR A 206 -4.09 -28.91 -4.47
C THR A 206 -3.96 -27.87 -5.57
N HIS A 207 -3.45 -26.68 -5.25
CA HIS A 207 -3.35 -25.57 -6.18
C HIS A 207 -2.02 -24.84 -6.02
N LEU A 208 -1.51 -24.29 -7.13
CA LEU A 208 -0.45 -23.30 -7.17
C LEU A 208 -0.97 -22.05 -7.87
N GLY A 209 -0.90 -20.90 -7.22
CA GLY A 209 -1.31 -19.64 -7.86
C GLY A 209 -1.57 -18.51 -6.90
N PHE A 210 -2.46 -17.61 -7.31
CA PHE A 210 -2.68 -16.32 -6.66
C PHE A 210 -4.03 -16.30 -5.98
N PHE A 211 -4.08 -15.86 -4.72
CA PHE A 211 -5.32 -15.87 -3.95
C PHE A 211 -5.43 -14.68 -2.98
N ALA A 212 -6.68 -14.27 -2.77
CA ALA A 212 -7.04 -13.19 -1.88
C ALA A 212 -7.25 -13.70 -0.45
N LEU A 213 -6.93 -12.86 0.54
CA LEU A 213 -7.35 -13.11 1.92
C LEU A 213 -8.83 -12.75 2.10
N VAL A 214 -9.52 -13.59 2.88
CA VAL A 214 -10.87 -13.30 3.35
C VAL A 214 -10.76 -12.55 4.67
N HIS A 215 -11.11 -11.27 4.70
CA HIS A 215 -11.01 -10.46 5.92
C HIS A 215 -12.12 -9.40 6.00
N SER A 216 -12.55 -9.11 7.22
CA SER A 216 -13.58 -8.11 7.55
C SER A 216 -13.11 -6.65 7.56
N SER A 217 -11.81 -6.39 7.38
CA SER A 217 -11.23 -5.03 7.38
C SER A 217 -10.74 -4.72 5.95
N GLY A 218 -11.35 -3.69 5.36
CA GLY A 218 -11.05 -3.29 3.98
C GLY A 218 -9.73 -2.56 3.88
N SER A 219 -8.64 -3.27 3.61
CA SER A 219 -7.47 -2.64 2.98
C SER A 219 -7.83 -2.25 1.54
N GLY A 220 -7.29 -1.13 1.03
CA GLY A 220 -7.39 -0.80 -0.39
C GLY A 220 -6.82 -1.92 -1.29
N PRO A 221 -7.06 -1.88 -2.60
CA PRO A 221 -6.58 -2.92 -3.49
C PRO A 221 -5.06 -2.95 -3.53
N VAL A 222 -4.49 -4.12 -3.83
CA VAL A 222 -3.18 -4.22 -4.46
C VAL A 222 -3.39 -4.45 -5.95
N VAL A 223 -2.72 -3.63 -6.77
CA VAL A 223 -2.63 -3.83 -8.21
C VAL A 223 -1.27 -4.42 -8.52
N TRP A 224 -1.26 -5.55 -9.22
CA TRP A 224 -0.06 -6.34 -9.44
C TRP A 224 -0.14 -7.06 -10.78
N CYS A 225 1.01 -7.55 -11.22
CA CYS A 225 1.11 -8.54 -12.28
C CYS A 225 2.12 -9.62 -11.89
N ALA A 226 2.07 -10.74 -12.60
CA ALA A 226 3.07 -11.78 -12.57
C ALA A 226 3.16 -12.49 -13.92
N ASP A 227 4.32 -13.04 -14.23
CA ASP A 227 4.59 -13.71 -15.50
C ASP A 227 5.64 -14.84 -15.35
N ASN A 228 5.66 -15.77 -16.31
CA ASN A 228 6.53 -16.95 -16.36
C ASN A 228 6.54 -17.73 -15.03
N LEU A 229 5.38 -18.25 -14.63
CA LEU A 229 5.28 -19.11 -13.46
C LEU A 229 5.93 -20.47 -13.78
N ALA A 230 7.10 -20.71 -13.20
CA ALA A 230 7.83 -21.96 -13.33
C ALA A 230 7.58 -22.87 -12.11
N PHE A 231 7.31 -24.15 -12.35
CA PHE A 231 6.97 -25.14 -11.32
C PHE A 231 7.35 -26.56 -11.79
N PRO A 232 7.46 -27.55 -10.89
CA PRO A 232 7.76 -28.94 -11.26
C PRO A 232 6.69 -29.50 -12.20
N ALA A 233 7.07 -29.97 -13.40
CA ALA A 233 6.11 -30.48 -14.39
C ALA A 233 5.35 -31.72 -13.91
N GLU A 234 5.90 -32.45 -12.93
CA GLU A 234 5.27 -33.63 -12.31
C GLU A 234 4.09 -33.29 -11.41
N LEU A 235 3.94 -32.03 -10.99
CA LEU A 235 2.77 -31.56 -10.25
C LEU A 235 1.55 -31.34 -11.14
N VAL A 236 1.66 -31.52 -12.45
CA VAL A 236 0.53 -31.35 -13.37
C VAL A 236 0.45 -32.56 -14.27
N ALA A 237 -0.78 -33.03 -14.53
CA ALA A 237 -1.00 -34.08 -15.51
C ALA A 237 -0.31 -33.72 -16.84
N PRO A 238 0.39 -34.67 -17.51
CA PRO A 238 1.23 -34.35 -18.66
C PRO A 238 0.41 -33.64 -19.75
N PRO A 239 0.91 -32.52 -20.31
CA PRO A 239 0.18 -31.81 -21.35
C PRO A 239 0.03 -32.70 -22.59
N THR A 240 -1.12 -32.61 -23.25
CA THR A 240 -1.21 -33.06 -24.64
C THR A 240 -0.30 -32.15 -25.46
N PRO A 241 0.68 -32.68 -26.23
CA PRO A 241 1.73 -31.85 -26.81
C PRO A 241 1.14 -30.88 -27.85
N THR A 242 1.23 -29.58 -27.57
CA THR A 242 1.02 -28.52 -28.56
C THR A 242 2.36 -28.21 -29.22
N PRO A 243 2.46 -28.13 -30.56
CA PRO A 243 3.72 -27.87 -31.22
C PRO A 243 4.13 -26.40 -31.04
N SER A 244 5.12 -26.14 -30.19
CA SER A 244 5.89 -24.90 -30.20
C SER A 244 6.81 -24.91 -31.42
N SER A 245 6.61 -23.97 -32.34
CA SER A 245 7.50 -23.76 -33.47
C SER A 245 7.81 -22.28 -33.64
N THR A 246 8.72 -21.72 -32.84
CA THR A 246 9.69 -20.70 -33.28
C THR A 246 10.82 -20.58 -32.24
N PRO A 247 12.11 -20.73 -32.61
CA PRO A 247 13.21 -20.41 -31.69
C PRO A 247 13.41 -18.88 -31.63
N ARG A 248 13.44 -18.30 -30.41
CA ARG A 248 13.72 -16.86 -30.22
C ARG A 248 15.23 -16.59 -30.05
N PRO A 249 15.76 -15.45 -30.55
CA PRO A 249 17.20 -15.17 -30.53
C PRO A 249 17.74 -14.78 -29.15
N SER A 250 18.99 -15.15 -28.88
CA SER A 250 19.68 -15.08 -27.58
C SER A 250 20.42 -13.76 -27.27
N THR A 251 19.91 -12.61 -27.73
CA THR A 251 20.50 -11.31 -27.33
C THR A 251 19.43 -10.24 -27.13
N LEU A 252 19.25 -9.84 -25.87
CA LEU A 252 18.47 -8.66 -25.48
C LEU A 252 19.16 -7.41 -26.05
N GLN A 253 18.59 -6.83 -27.10
CA GLN A 253 18.89 -5.46 -27.50
C GLN A 253 17.86 -4.53 -26.85
N VAL A 254 18.32 -3.61 -26.02
CA VAL A 254 17.53 -2.47 -25.59
C VAL A 254 17.34 -1.57 -26.80
N VAL A 255 16.12 -1.53 -27.35
CA VAL A 255 15.76 -0.66 -28.47
C VAL A 255 14.90 0.48 -27.91
N GLN A 256 15.33 1.71 -28.12
CA GLN A 256 14.50 2.88 -27.85
C GLN A 256 13.32 2.90 -28.82
N ARG A 257 12.09 2.84 -28.30
CA ARG A 257 10.86 3.06 -29.08
C ARG A 257 10.42 4.51 -28.95
N CYS A 258 10.07 5.12 -30.07
CA CYS A 258 9.43 6.43 -30.13
C CYS A 258 7.99 6.22 -30.62
N GLU A 259 7.03 6.82 -29.92
CA GLU A 259 5.62 6.87 -30.29
C GLU A 259 5.26 8.35 -30.43
N ASP A 260 4.78 8.76 -31.60
CA ASP A 260 4.58 10.16 -31.97
C ASP A 260 3.14 10.64 -31.69
N PHE A 261 2.20 9.72 -31.40
CA PHE A 261 0.79 9.98 -31.07
C PHE A 261 0.01 10.78 -32.14
N ASP A 262 0.46 10.76 -33.39
CA ASP A 262 -0.29 11.31 -34.52
C ASP A 262 -1.48 10.40 -34.92
N GLN A 263 -1.53 9.20 -34.36
CA GLN A 263 -2.66 8.26 -34.39
C GLN A 263 -2.88 7.64 -33.02
N ASP A 264 -4.02 6.96 -32.86
CA ASP A 264 -4.29 6.15 -31.67
C ASP A 264 -3.25 5.02 -31.59
N PRO A 265 -2.40 4.98 -30.55
CA PRO A 265 -1.32 3.99 -30.46
C PRO A 265 -1.82 2.61 -30.02
N GLY A 266 -3.13 2.44 -29.81
CA GLY A 266 -3.72 1.18 -29.36
C GLY A 266 -3.36 0.86 -27.90
N TRP A 267 -2.97 1.86 -27.12
CA TRP A 267 -2.64 1.71 -25.70
C TRP A 267 -3.91 1.37 -24.92
N ILE A 268 -3.75 0.46 -23.95
CA ILE A 268 -4.86 0.01 -23.13
C ILE A 268 -5.21 1.14 -22.16
N GLY A 269 -6.47 1.60 -22.22
CA GLY A 269 -7.06 2.50 -21.26
C GLY A 269 -7.87 1.73 -20.22
N VAL A 270 -7.38 1.62 -18.99
CA VAL A 270 -8.13 1.06 -17.85
C VAL A 270 -8.61 2.22 -16.98
N ASN A 271 -9.93 2.31 -16.74
CA ASN A 271 -10.58 3.37 -15.94
C ASN A 271 -10.29 4.83 -16.35
N ASN A 272 -9.65 5.04 -17.51
CA ASN A 272 -9.37 6.35 -18.08
C ASN A 272 -10.63 7.06 -18.61
N ARG A 273 -11.75 6.35 -18.71
CA ARG A 273 -13.08 6.87 -19.05
C ARG A 273 -14.09 6.33 -18.04
N ARG A 274 -14.38 7.08 -16.98
CA ARG A 274 -15.44 6.69 -16.03
C ARG A 274 -16.80 6.71 -16.74
N ILE A 275 -17.53 5.60 -16.70
CA ILE A 275 -18.96 5.54 -17.04
C ILE A 275 -19.71 6.19 -15.87
N THR A 276 -20.02 7.47 -16.03
CA THR A 276 -20.63 8.42 -15.09
C THR A 276 -21.49 7.79 -13.96
N PRO A 277 -20.92 7.45 -12.78
CA PRO A 277 -21.74 7.36 -11.58
C PRO A 277 -22.22 8.79 -11.23
N PRO A 278 -23.39 8.94 -10.56
CA PRO A 278 -23.78 10.26 -10.08
C PRO A 278 -22.65 10.83 -9.22
N CYS A 279 -22.25 12.09 -9.46
CA CYS A 279 -21.25 12.75 -8.63
C CYS A 279 -21.71 12.63 -7.17
N PRO A 280 -20.91 12.01 -6.29
CA PRO A 280 -21.28 11.93 -4.88
C PRO A 280 -21.51 13.36 -4.36
N LEU A 281 -22.61 13.52 -3.64
CA LEU A 281 -22.98 14.82 -3.09
C LEU A 281 -22.06 15.12 -1.89
N THR A 282 -21.14 16.06 -2.07
CA THR A 282 -20.36 16.62 -0.96
C THR A 282 -21.23 17.56 -0.14
N VAL A 283 -21.35 17.30 1.18
CA VAL A 283 -22.15 18.13 2.09
C VAL A 283 -21.24 18.96 3.01
N GLN A 284 -21.21 20.27 2.83
CA GLN A 284 -20.53 21.15 3.78
C GLN A 284 -21.52 21.65 4.82
N ASN A 285 -21.24 21.43 6.09
CA ASN A 285 -22.03 21.98 7.18
C ASN A 285 -21.13 22.27 8.38
N TYR A 286 -20.32 23.32 8.24
CA TYR A 286 -19.42 23.80 9.27
C TYR A 286 -19.44 25.34 9.37
N GLY A 287 -18.98 25.89 10.48
CA GLY A 287 -19.01 27.32 10.80
C GLY A 287 -19.36 27.54 12.27
N TYR A 288 -19.94 28.69 12.61
CA TYR A 288 -20.42 28.92 13.98
C TYR A 288 -21.51 27.91 14.40
N ARG A 289 -21.40 27.42 15.62
CA ARG A 289 -22.34 26.51 16.28
C ARG A 289 -22.65 27.00 17.68
N THR A 290 -23.86 26.71 18.15
CA THR A 290 -24.28 26.96 19.53
C THR A 290 -24.08 25.74 20.44
N SER A 291 -23.40 24.70 19.95
CA SER A 291 -22.94 23.55 20.74
C SER A 291 -21.66 23.92 21.51
N ASN A 292 -21.13 22.96 22.26
CA ASN A 292 -19.97 23.11 23.13
C ASN A 292 -19.10 21.83 23.14
N HIS A 293 -18.80 21.30 21.96
CA HIS A 293 -17.96 20.10 21.82
C HIS A 293 -16.50 20.39 22.20
N ALA A 294 -15.94 21.52 21.76
CA ALA A 294 -14.56 21.93 22.04
C ALA A 294 -14.44 22.74 23.34
N GLY A 295 -15.38 23.66 23.63
CA GLY A 295 -15.35 24.50 24.83
C GLY A 295 -16.31 24.10 25.94
N GLU A 296 -16.33 24.88 27.03
CA GLU A 296 -17.16 24.61 28.22
C GLU A 296 -18.58 25.18 28.10
N SER A 297 -18.83 26.08 27.15
CA SER A 297 -20.11 26.78 26.99
C SER A 297 -20.56 26.87 25.53
N ALA A 298 -21.83 27.22 25.31
CA ALA A 298 -22.40 27.29 23.97
C ALA A 298 -21.71 28.34 23.09
N GLY A 299 -21.20 27.92 21.94
CA GLY A 299 -20.49 28.78 21.00
C GLY A 299 -19.17 28.15 20.59
N GLU A 300 -19.04 27.71 19.35
CA GLU A 300 -17.78 27.16 18.82
C GLU A 300 -17.75 27.26 17.29
N VAL A 301 -16.59 27.01 16.67
CA VAL A 301 -16.48 26.89 15.21
C VAL A 301 -16.25 25.44 14.84
N GLY A 302 -17.12 24.87 14.01
CA GLY A 302 -16.97 23.48 13.61
C GLY A 302 -18.20 22.88 12.92
N GLY A 303 -18.20 21.56 12.83
CA GLY A 303 -19.27 20.76 12.25
C GLY A 303 -18.74 19.75 11.24
N ARG A 304 -19.60 19.38 10.28
CA ARG A 304 -19.28 18.43 9.22
C ARG A 304 -18.50 19.12 8.12
N ILE A 305 -17.26 18.72 7.94
CA ILE A 305 -16.41 19.15 6.84
C ILE A 305 -16.00 17.93 6.02
N GLU A 306 -16.11 18.03 4.71
CA GLU A 306 -15.78 16.97 3.77
C GLU A 306 -14.77 17.51 2.74
N ARG A 307 -13.85 16.67 2.27
CA ARG A 307 -12.96 17.09 1.18
C ARG A 307 -13.82 17.46 -0.04
N SER A 308 -13.45 18.53 -0.75
CA SER A 308 -14.29 19.04 -1.84
C SER A 308 -13.47 19.49 -3.04
N SER A 309 -13.94 19.25 -4.25
CA SER A 309 -13.35 19.88 -5.44
C SER A 309 -13.75 21.36 -5.60
N ILE A 310 -14.68 21.86 -4.78
CA ILE A 310 -15.15 23.25 -4.82
C ILE A 310 -14.56 23.98 -3.63
N LYS A 311 -13.86 25.08 -3.91
CA LYS A 311 -13.34 25.97 -2.87
C LYS A 311 -14.44 26.43 -1.90
N ASN A 312 -14.23 26.19 -0.63
CA ASN A 312 -15.04 26.69 0.47
C ASN A 312 -14.15 26.86 1.72
N TYR A 313 -14.49 27.78 2.61
CA TYR A 313 -13.77 27.99 3.87
C TYR A 313 -14.66 28.75 4.85
N TYR A 314 -14.33 28.67 6.14
CA TYR A 314 -14.88 29.50 7.20
C TYR A 314 -13.71 30.09 7.98
N GLY A 315 -13.48 31.40 7.84
CA GLY A 315 -12.31 32.03 8.42
C GLY A 315 -12.47 33.52 8.64
N LYS A 316 -11.80 34.01 9.69
CA LYS A 316 -11.70 35.41 10.05
C LYS A 316 -10.84 36.14 9.02
N VAL A 317 -11.30 37.32 8.59
CA VAL A 317 -10.45 38.27 7.84
C VAL A 317 -9.39 38.81 8.79
N ILE A 318 -8.13 38.72 8.40
CA ILE A 318 -7.00 39.28 9.15
C ILE A 318 -6.33 40.38 8.34
N GLU A 319 -5.57 41.24 9.02
CA GLU A 319 -4.59 42.09 8.34
C GLU A 319 -3.60 41.20 7.56
N PRO A 320 -3.20 41.57 6.33
CA PRO A 320 -2.27 40.78 5.55
C PRO A 320 -0.98 40.48 6.31
N LYS A 321 -0.58 39.20 6.31
CA LYS A 321 0.64 38.68 6.95
C LYS A 321 1.52 37.92 5.96
N THR A 322 2.78 37.72 6.30
CA THR A 322 3.77 37.03 5.47
C THR A 322 4.63 36.07 6.27
N LEU A 323 5.59 35.39 5.62
CA LEU A 323 6.62 34.59 6.30
C LEU A 323 7.70 35.45 6.99
N ASP A 324 7.63 36.78 6.90
CA ASP A 324 8.48 37.68 7.68
C ASP A 324 7.82 38.11 9.01
N ASP A 325 6.54 37.76 9.19
CA ASP A 325 5.78 38.08 10.40
C ASP A 325 5.80 36.88 11.37
N PRO A 326 6.01 37.11 12.68
CA PRO A 326 5.71 36.09 13.68
C PRO A 326 4.20 35.85 13.76
N LEU A 327 3.81 34.57 13.83
CA LEU A 327 2.40 34.15 13.91
C LEU A 327 2.19 33.24 15.12
N SER A 328 1.07 33.39 15.80
CA SER A 328 0.70 32.53 16.94
C SER A 328 -0.82 32.42 17.08
N ALA A 329 -1.31 31.23 17.34
CA ALA A 329 -2.70 30.94 17.67
C ALA A 329 -2.77 29.71 18.58
N SER A 330 -3.78 29.63 19.43
CA SER A 330 -4.00 28.51 20.33
C SER A 330 -5.49 28.31 20.54
N GLY A 331 -5.89 27.18 21.10
CA GLY A 331 -7.27 26.98 21.53
C GLY A 331 -7.52 25.54 21.93
N THR A 332 -8.79 25.17 21.97
CA THR A 332 -9.24 23.80 22.19
C THR A 332 -9.80 23.23 20.90
N LEU A 333 -9.69 21.91 20.71
CA LEU A 333 -10.37 21.20 19.63
C LEU A 333 -10.96 19.88 20.10
N ALA A 334 -12.02 19.44 19.41
CA ALA A 334 -12.61 18.11 19.62
C ALA A 334 -13.05 17.51 18.29
N VAL A 335 -12.68 16.24 18.05
CA VAL A 335 -13.14 15.46 16.90
C VAL A 335 -14.19 14.47 17.39
N THR A 336 -15.46 14.70 17.06
CA THR A 336 -16.57 13.88 17.59
C THR A 336 -16.84 12.62 16.79
N SER A 337 -16.45 12.62 15.51
CA SER A 337 -16.51 11.45 14.62
C SER A 337 -15.74 11.71 13.33
N SER A 338 -15.30 10.63 12.70
CA SER A 338 -14.53 10.65 11.46
C SER A 338 -14.82 9.41 10.61
N SER A 339 -14.44 9.48 9.33
CA SER A 339 -14.53 8.38 8.36
C SER A 339 -13.21 8.25 7.59
N GLY A 340 -12.97 7.11 6.93
CA GLY A 340 -11.73 6.84 6.21
C GLY A 340 -11.36 7.88 5.16
N GLY A 341 -10.12 8.40 5.18
CA GLY A 341 -9.67 9.39 4.19
C GLY A 341 -10.28 10.79 4.32
N SER A 342 -10.72 11.17 5.54
CA SER A 342 -11.23 12.51 5.85
C SER A 342 -10.08 13.48 6.14
N THR A 343 -10.20 14.74 5.72
CA THR A 343 -9.19 15.78 6.02
C THR A 343 -9.82 17.15 6.28
N MET A 344 -9.34 17.82 7.33
CA MET A 344 -9.58 19.23 7.65
C MET A 344 -8.24 19.98 7.73
N ILE A 345 -8.21 21.24 7.29
CA ILE A 345 -7.05 22.13 7.41
C ILE A 345 -7.46 23.37 8.24
N PHE A 346 -6.63 23.76 9.20
CA PHE A 346 -6.87 24.90 10.09
C PHE A 346 -5.60 25.75 10.26
N GLY A 347 -5.73 27.08 10.13
CA GLY A 347 -4.62 28.03 10.37
C GLY A 347 -4.65 29.25 9.46
N TRP A 348 -3.48 29.78 9.13
CA TRP A 348 -3.32 30.94 8.24
C TRP A 348 -3.29 30.52 6.77
N PHE A 349 -4.08 31.20 5.95
CA PHE A 349 -4.10 30.95 4.51
C PHE A 349 -4.44 32.22 3.72
N ASN A 350 -4.17 32.20 2.43
CA ASN A 350 -4.71 33.18 1.49
C ASN A 350 -5.99 32.66 0.84
N ALA A 351 -7.11 33.34 1.09
CA ALA A 351 -8.35 33.01 0.42
C ALA A 351 -8.22 33.09 -1.11
N ASP A 352 -7.38 33.95 -1.69
CA ASP A 352 -7.31 34.14 -3.14
C ASP A 352 -6.52 33.05 -3.87
N THR A 353 -5.69 32.29 -3.14
CA THR A 353 -4.86 31.20 -3.70
C THR A 353 -5.18 29.82 -3.14
N ALA A 354 -6.03 29.70 -2.12
CA ALA A 354 -6.54 28.41 -1.62
C ALA A 354 -7.57 27.81 -2.60
N LYS A 355 -7.11 27.21 -3.69
CA LYS A 355 -7.96 26.70 -4.78
C LYS A 355 -7.68 25.23 -5.16
N GLU A 356 -6.65 24.60 -4.61
CA GLU A 356 -6.20 23.25 -4.98
C GLU A 356 -5.78 22.42 -3.76
N TRP A 357 -5.50 21.13 -3.97
CA TRP A 357 -5.21 20.16 -2.91
C TRP A 357 -3.94 20.45 -2.10
N ARG A 358 -3.01 21.24 -2.66
CA ARG A 358 -1.95 21.93 -1.92
C ARG A 358 -2.34 23.40 -1.79
N THR A 359 -2.55 23.88 -0.58
CA THR A 359 -3.02 25.24 -0.35
C THR A 359 -1.85 26.23 -0.48
N ALA A 360 -1.58 26.79 -1.66
CA ALA A 360 -0.54 27.81 -1.79
C ALA A 360 -0.81 28.99 -0.85
N ASN A 361 0.27 29.60 -0.34
CA ASN A 361 0.21 30.62 0.71
C ASN A 361 -0.54 30.14 1.97
N SER A 362 -0.04 29.09 2.60
CA SER A 362 -0.60 28.55 3.85
C SER A 362 0.46 28.27 4.91
N LEU A 363 0.07 28.40 6.17
CA LEU A 363 0.78 27.89 7.35
C LEU A 363 -0.29 27.38 8.30
N VAL A 364 -0.43 26.06 8.36
CA VAL A 364 -1.63 25.40 8.89
C VAL A 364 -1.26 24.08 9.57
N PHE A 365 -2.13 23.61 10.45
CA PHE A 365 -2.17 22.20 10.82
C PHE A 365 -3.36 21.51 10.14
N ARG A 366 -3.23 20.20 9.99
CA ARG A 366 -4.14 19.35 9.26
C ARG A 366 -4.52 18.16 10.14
N LEU A 367 -5.80 17.88 10.20
CA LEU A 367 -6.33 16.67 10.81
C LEU A 367 -6.63 15.70 9.67
N ASP A 368 -5.85 14.63 9.56
CA ASP A 368 -6.15 13.51 8.68
C ASP A 368 -6.76 12.40 9.52
N ALA A 369 -7.95 11.95 9.15
CA ALA A 369 -8.71 11.02 9.95
C ALA A 369 -9.03 9.74 9.18
N GLU A 370 -8.99 8.65 9.93
CA GLU A 370 -9.50 7.34 9.59
C GLU A 370 -10.78 7.08 10.39
N THR A 371 -11.47 5.97 10.12
CA THR A 371 -12.68 5.63 10.88
C THR A 371 -12.39 5.49 12.37
N GLY A 372 -12.89 6.44 13.17
CA GLY A 372 -12.77 6.45 14.63
C GLY A 372 -11.49 7.07 15.20
N TYR A 373 -10.55 7.52 14.36
CA TYR A 373 -9.27 8.08 14.81
C TYR A 373 -8.80 9.21 13.90
N PHE A 374 -7.97 10.12 14.43
CA PHE A 374 -7.33 11.17 13.66
C PHE A 374 -5.86 11.34 14.03
N GLN A 375 -5.10 11.88 13.09
CA GLN A 375 -3.70 12.26 13.25
C GLN A 375 -3.57 13.76 12.97
N VAL A 376 -2.59 14.38 13.61
CA VAL A 376 -2.26 15.78 13.39
C VAL A 376 -1.00 15.88 12.54
N PHE A 377 -1.06 16.73 11.52
CA PHE A 377 0.05 17.11 10.66
C PHE A 377 0.18 18.63 10.70
N PHE A 378 1.35 19.16 10.39
CA PHE A 378 1.50 20.57 10.03
C PHE A 378 2.07 20.67 8.62
N GLU A 379 1.62 21.68 7.89
CA GLU A 379 2.02 21.92 6.52
C GLU A 379 2.10 23.42 6.23
N TYR A 380 3.04 23.79 5.38
CA TYR A 380 3.16 25.14 4.86
C TYR A 380 3.40 25.11 3.36
N ALA A 381 3.00 26.18 2.69
CA ALA A 381 3.26 26.38 1.26
C ALA A 381 3.53 27.86 0.95
N THR A 382 4.57 28.10 0.17
CA THR A 382 4.99 29.42 -0.30
C THR A 382 4.09 29.92 -1.44
N GLY A 383 4.26 31.18 -1.82
CA GLY A 383 3.59 31.77 -2.99
C GLY A 383 4.00 31.15 -4.32
N THR A 384 5.15 30.46 -4.36
CA THR A 384 5.68 29.73 -5.53
C THR A 384 5.43 28.23 -5.47
N TRP A 385 4.52 27.78 -4.60
CA TRP A 385 4.09 26.38 -4.45
C TRP A 385 5.14 25.43 -3.88
N LYS A 386 6.26 25.95 -3.39
CA LYS A 386 7.17 25.14 -2.58
C LYS A 386 6.50 24.88 -1.23
N ALA A 387 6.52 23.63 -0.80
CA ALA A 387 5.79 23.20 0.38
C ALA A 387 6.64 22.27 1.24
N GLY A 388 6.33 22.25 2.52
CA GLY A 388 6.96 21.37 3.50
C GLY A 388 6.05 21.18 4.70
N GLY A 389 6.55 20.45 5.69
CA GLY A 389 5.80 20.04 6.87
C GLY A 389 6.41 18.78 7.48
N SER A 390 5.71 18.18 8.43
CA SER A 390 6.09 16.87 8.98
C SER A 390 5.24 15.75 8.39
N ALA A 391 5.86 14.59 8.22
CA ALA A 391 5.16 13.33 8.04
C ALA A 391 4.64 12.84 9.40
N GLY A 392 3.51 13.39 9.85
CA GLY A 392 2.82 12.99 11.07
C GLY A 392 3.54 13.42 12.35
N LEU A 393 2.80 13.68 13.42
CA LEU A 393 3.39 13.83 14.75
C LEU A 393 3.56 12.43 15.40
N PRO A 394 4.73 12.10 15.97
CA PRO A 394 4.89 10.95 16.84
C PRO A 394 4.48 11.34 18.29
N ILE A 395 3.26 11.00 18.73
CA ILE A 395 2.69 11.32 20.06
C ILE A 395 1.90 10.18 20.77
N GLY A 396 2.36 8.93 20.92
CA GLY A 396 1.54 7.89 21.59
C GLY A 396 1.72 6.47 21.05
N THR A 397 1.00 5.50 21.63
CA THR A 397 1.29 4.04 21.49
C THR A 397 1.52 3.66 20.04
N THR A 398 2.74 3.19 19.77
CA THR A 398 3.18 2.62 18.50
C THR A 398 2.21 1.53 18.08
N ASP A 399 1.53 1.71 16.95
CA ASP A 399 1.05 0.57 16.18
C ASP A 399 2.21 -0.06 15.38
N PHE A 400 1.87 -1.14 14.68
CA PHE A 400 2.72 -1.97 13.85
C PHE A 400 3.49 -1.24 12.73
N ARG A 401 3.21 0.04 12.44
CA ARG A 401 3.89 0.85 11.39
C ARG A 401 4.79 1.95 11.92
N GLY A 402 4.86 2.16 13.24
CA GLY A 402 5.90 2.96 13.90
C GLY A 402 6.06 4.43 13.45
N THR A 403 5.06 5.08 12.83
CA THR A 403 5.25 6.40 12.18
C THR A 403 4.18 7.47 12.45
N GLY A 404 3.28 7.31 13.42
CA GLY A 404 2.40 8.42 13.83
C GLY A 404 1.46 8.09 14.97
N THR A 405 0.89 9.12 15.59
CA THR A 405 -0.09 8.96 16.67
C THR A 405 -1.51 9.21 16.22
N TYR A 406 -2.35 8.27 16.61
CA TYR A 406 -3.78 8.31 16.45
C TYR A 406 -4.46 8.76 17.75
N PHE A 407 -5.27 9.78 17.65
CA PHE A 407 -6.19 10.24 18.69
C PHE A 407 -7.59 9.73 18.40
N PRO A 408 -8.35 9.29 19.40
CA PRO A 408 -9.71 8.81 19.18
C PRO A 408 -10.62 9.96 18.72
N SER A 409 -11.45 9.70 17.70
CA SER A 409 -12.51 10.61 17.26
C SER A 409 -13.78 10.40 18.08
N ASN A 410 -13.67 10.54 19.40
CA ASN A 410 -14.72 10.26 20.39
C ASN A 410 -15.27 11.53 21.07
N GLY A 411 -14.83 12.71 20.63
CA GLY A 411 -15.18 14.00 21.22
C GLY A 411 -14.32 14.41 22.41
N GLU A 412 -13.22 13.72 22.68
CA GLU A 412 -12.20 14.19 23.62
C GLU A 412 -11.67 15.57 23.19
N LYS A 413 -11.43 16.42 24.20
CA LYS A 413 -10.95 17.78 24.03
C LYS A 413 -9.44 17.79 24.11
N HIS A 414 -8.81 18.51 23.19
CA HIS A 414 -7.36 18.63 23.10
C HIS A 414 -6.96 20.11 23.08
N ASP A 415 -5.92 20.43 23.82
CA ASP A 415 -5.30 21.76 23.81
C ASP A 415 -4.31 21.82 22.65
N TRP A 416 -4.34 22.91 21.88
CA TRP A 416 -3.41 23.12 20.78
C TRP A 416 -2.84 24.54 20.75
N GLU A 417 -1.61 24.65 20.24
CA GLU A 417 -0.96 25.92 19.93
C GLU A 417 -0.13 25.76 18.65
N LEU A 418 -0.26 26.72 17.73
CA LEU A 418 0.54 26.83 16.51
C LEU A 418 1.28 28.16 16.52
N ARG A 419 2.60 28.12 16.40
CA ARG A 419 3.49 29.26 16.35
C ARG A 419 4.39 29.19 15.12
N TYR A 420 4.78 30.35 14.62
CA TYR A 420 5.78 30.52 13.59
C TYR A 420 6.73 31.65 13.99
N ASP A 421 8.01 31.32 14.06
CA ASP A 421 9.09 32.28 14.28
C ASP A 421 9.87 32.48 12.97
N PRO A 422 9.81 33.67 12.34
CA PRO A 422 10.56 33.97 11.11
C PRO A 422 12.08 33.95 11.30
N GLU A 423 12.58 34.13 12.52
CA GLU A 423 14.02 34.12 12.83
C GLU A 423 14.50 32.75 13.35
N GLY A 424 13.56 31.81 13.56
CA GLY A 424 13.84 30.43 13.95
C GLY A 424 14.67 29.68 12.91
N ALA A 425 15.28 28.56 13.32
CA ALA A 425 16.17 27.75 12.47
C ALA A 425 17.31 28.52 11.78
N GLY A 426 17.77 29.63 12.37
CA GLY A 426 18.85 30.45 11.78
C GLY A 426 18.37 31.45 10.72
N GLY A 427 17.10 31.84 10.75
CA GLY A 427 16.50 32.80 9.81
C GLY A 427 15.78 32.15 8.62
N ASP A 428 15.79 30.82 8.53
CA ASP A 428 14.98 30.06 7.56
C ASP A 428 13.49 30.06 7.96
N GLY A 429 13.18 30.33 9.23
CA GLY A 429 11.84 30.29 9.79
C GLY A 429 11.51 28.92 10.37
N GLU A 430 10.76 28.91 11.47
CA GLU A 430 10.49 27.70 12.24
C GLU A 430 9.03 27.67 12.72
N ILE A 431 8.36 26.55 12.48
CA ILE A 431 6.99 26.29 12.94
C ILE A 431 7.09 25.45 14.20
N GLU A 432 6.41 25.87 15.26
CA GLU A 432 6.24 25.14 16.51
C GLU A 432 4.76 24.82 16.70
N PHE A 433 4.44 23.55 16.95
CA PHE A 433 3.09 23.10 17.24
C PHE A 433 3.07 22.35 18.56
N THR A 434 2.24 22.77 19.50
CA THR A 434 2.00 22.09 20.77
C THR A 434 0.63 21.44 20.76
N PHE A 435 0.54 20.19 21.16
CA PHE A 435 -0.70 19.42 21.27
C PHE A 435 -0.70 18.64 22.58
N ASP A 436 -1.68 18.90 23.46
CA ASP A 436 -1.76 18.33 24.81
C ASP A 436 -0.43 18.44 25.59
N GLY A 437 0.23 19.60 25.47
CA GLY A 437 1.51 19.88 26.12
C GLY A 437 2.75 19.26 25.44
N SER A 438 2.57 18.49 24.36
CA SER A 438 3.68 17.96 23.56
C SER A 438 4.02 18.91 22.42
N THR A 439 5.25 19.40 22.36
CA THR A 439 5.71 20.39 21.37
C THR A 439 6.55 19.75 20.26
N PHE A 440 6.29 20.17 19.03
CA PHE A 440 6.94 19.71 17.80
C PHE A 440 7.39 20.89 16.97
N THR A 441 8.57 20.78 16.39
CA THR A 441 9.21 21.88 15.69
C THR A 441 9.66 21.43 14.31
N VAL A 442 9.43 22.28 13.30
CA VAL A 442 9.98 22.08 11.95
C VAL A 442 10.57 23.38 11.43
N ALA A 443 11.79 23.28 10.89
CA ALA A 443 12.35 24.36 10.09
C ALA A 443 11.69 24.38 8.71
N LEU A 444 11.47 25.56 8.16
CA LEU A 444 11.23 25.68 6.73
C LEU A 444 12.47 25.17 5.98
N ALA A 445 12.28 24.61 4.79
CA ALA A 445 13.40 24.17 3.98
C ALA A 445 14.23 25.40 3.56
N PRO A 446 15.57 25.28 3.45
CA PRO A 446 16.42 26.42 3.12
C PRO A 446 15.95 27.16 1.87
N GLY A 447 15.83 28.48 1.96
CA GLY A 447 15.37 29.32 0.85
C GLY A 447 13.85 29.45 0.71
N TYR A 448 13.03 28.74 1.51
CA TYR A 448 11.58 28.76 1.34
C TYR A 448 10.93 30.00 1.97
N ARG A 449 11.56 30.62 2.98
CA ARG A 449 11.08 31.89 3.54
C ARG A 449 11.15 33.00 2.50
N GLU A 450 12.26 33.08 1.77
CA GLU A 450 12.53 34.10 0.75
C GLU A 450 11.63 33.98 -0.47
N GLU A 451 11.08 32.80 -0.74
CA GLU A 451 10.03 32.60 -1.77
C GLU A 451 8.73 33.32 -1.39
N GLY A 452 8.55 33.64 -0.11
CA GLY A 452 7.45 34.39 0.45
C GLY A 452 6.14 33.61 0.53
N ALA A 453 5.22 34.10 1.33
CA ALA A 453 3.80 33.74 1.30
C ALA A 453 2.99 34.95 1.78
N THR A 454 1.71 35.00 1.45
CA THR A 454 0.80 36.06 1.92
C THR A 454 -0.43 35.43 2.56
N PHE A 455 -0.80 35.81 3.77
CA PHE A 455 -1.97 35.28 4.47
C PHE A 455 -2.99 36.40 4.67
N ASN A 456 -4.26 36.13 4.37
CA ASN A 456 -5.35 37.10 4.57
C ASN A 456 -6.56 36.50 5.30
N ARG A 457 -6.51 35.23 5.66
CA ARG A 457 -7.51 34.54 6.50
C ARG A 457 -6.83 33.72 7.60
N PHE A 458 -7.57 33.55 8.69
CA PHE A 458 -7.32 32.54 9.70
C PHE A 458 -8.58 31.72 9.94
N GLY A 459 -8.51 30.40 9.84
CA GLY A 459 -9.66 29.53 10.10
C GLY A 459 -9.56 28.20 9.36
N MET A 460 -10.72 27.64 9.01
CA MET A 460 -10.85 26.29 8.47
C MET A 460 -11.21 26.23 7.00
N LEU A 461 -10.65 25.23 6.31
CA LEU A 461 -10.97 24.86 4.95
C LEU A 461 -10.84 23.34 4.76
N PRO A 462 -11.59 22.73 3.83
CA PRO A 462 -11.37 21.33 3.49
C PRO A 462 -10.12 21.21 2.62
N ARG A 463 -9.51 20.03 2.59
CA ARG A 463 -8.56 19.73 1.52
C ARG A 463 -9.31 19.65 0.19
N LEU A 464 -8.80 20.34 -0.83
CA LEU A 464 -9.49 20.41 -2.12
C LEU A 464 -9.25 19.16 -3.00
N SER A 465 -9.86 18.05 -2.59
CA SER A 465 -9.85 16.74 -3.26
C SER A 465 -11.11 15.95 -2.88
N SER A 466 -11.23 14.68 -3.27
CA SER A 466 -12.31 13.81 -2.78
C SER A 466 -11.97 13.15 -1.44
N GLY A 467 -12.97 12.84 -0.64
CA GLY A 467 -12.85 12.01 0.57
C GLY A 467 -14.04 12.21 1.50
N ASP A 468 -14.00 11.52 2.63
CA ASP A 468 -15.13 11.42 3.56
C ASP A 468 -15.19 12.58 4.58
N PRO A 469 -16.29 12.70 5.35
CA PRO A 469 -16.44 13.76 6.32
C PRO A 469 -15.73 13.51 7.65
N ILE A 470 -15.22 14.58 8.23
CA ILE A 470 -14.84 14.69 9.64
C ILE A 470 -15.77 15.66 10.37
N PHE A 471 -16.10 15.35 11.62
CA PHE A 471 -16.86 16.22 12.52
C PHE A 471 -15.92 16.75 13.58
N VAL A 472 -15.56 18.02 13.45
CA VAL A 472 -14.53 18.66 14.27
C VAL A 472 -14.99 20.05 14.70
N TYR A 473 -14.60 20.43 15.91
CA TYR A 473 -14.96 21.69 16.54
C TYR A 473 -13.73 22.33 17.19
N PHE A 474 -13.73 23.65 17.24
CA PHE A 474 -12.70 24.49 17.82
C PHE A 474 -13.34 25.58 18.67
N ASP A 475 -12.78 25.83 19.84
CA ASP A 475 -13.17 26.93 20.72
C ASP A 475 -11.94 27.54 21.39
N ASP A 476 -12.14 28.62 22.16
CA ASP A 476 -11.09 29.31 22.91
C ASP A 476 -9.90 29.78 22.04
N ILE A 477 -10.20 30.16 20.78
CA ILE A 477 -9.24 30.56 19.72
C ILE A 477 -8.64 31.95 19.94
#